data_AF-A0AB36SAD5-F1
#
_entry.id   AF-A0AB36SAD5-F1
#
_cell.length_a   1.000
_cell.length_b   1.000
_cell.length_c   1.000
_cell.angle_alpha   90.00
_cell.angle_beta   90.00
_cell.angle_gamma   90.00
#
_symmetry.space_group_name_H-M   'P 1'
#
loop_
_entity.id
_entity.type
_entity.pdbx_description
1 polymer ?
#
loop_
_entity_poly.entity_id
_entity_poly.type
_entity_poly.pdbx_seq_one_letter_code
_entity_poly.pdbx_strand_id
1 'polypeptide(L)'
;MTEIKICGLTTKTAIDTAIQSGASYLGFVFAESPRKITPENVRALTQDLPEKVKKVGVFVSPTKEFVEEIVKIAQLDFVQIHGEKNFSSWMFRLFEQKV
;
A
#
# COMPACT_ATOMS: atom_id res chain seq x y z
N MET A 1 -7.22 15.23 14.53
CA MET A 1 -6.33 14.15 15.00
C MET A 1 -5.47 13.73 13.81
N THR A 2 -4.18 13.49 14.01
CA THR A 2 -3.23 13.23 12.91
C THR A 2 -3.28 11.76 12.49
N GLU A 3 -3.36 11.50 11.18
CA GLU A 3 -3.26 10.13 10.65
C GLU A 3 -1.81 9.77 10.33
N ILE A 4 -1.40 8.54 10.63
CA ILE A 4 -0.01 8.09 10.50
C ILE A 4 0.08 6.90 9.55
N LYS A 5 1.02 6.96 8.61
CA LYS A 5 1.37 5.85 7.70
C LYS A 5 2.73 5.28 8.03
N ILE A 6 2.82 3.96 8.19
CA ILE A 6 4.09 3.21 8.30
C ILE A 6 4.32 2.44 7.00
N CYS A 7 5.47 2.64 6.35
CA CYS A 7 5.69 2.20 4.96
C CYS A 7 6.81 1.18 4.81
N GLY A 8 6.65 0.25 3.87
CA GLY A 8 7.64 -0.77 3.54
C GLY A 8 7.60 -1.98 4.48
N LEU A 9 6.41 -2.34 4.95
CA LEU A 9 6.19 -3.47 5.84
C LEU A 9 6.23 -4.79 5.08
N THR A 10 6.96 -5.78 5.60
CA THR A 10 7.13 -7.08 4.94
C THR A 10 6.88 -8.28 5.86
N THR A 11 6.66 -8.05 7.16
CA THR A 11 6.49 -9.12 8.17
C THR A 11 5.28 -8.88 9.06
N LYS A 12 4.71 -9.96 9.59
CA LYS A 12 3.56 -9.89 10.50
C LYS A 12 3.88 -9.09 11.76
N THR A 13 5.04 -9.35 12.37
CA THR A 13 5.50 -8.63 13.56
C THR A 13 5.56 -7.12 13.33
N ALA A 14 6.12 -6.66 12.22
CA ALA A 14 6.20 -5.22 11.94
C ALA A 14 4.82 -4.59 11.72
N ILE A 15 3.90 -5.31 11.06
CA ILE A 15 2.51 -4.90 10.88
C ILE A 15 1.81 -4.75 12.24
N ASP A 16 1.89 -5.76 13.09
CA ASP A 16 1.22 -5.76 14.39
C ASP A 16 1.79 -4.67 15.30
N THR A 17 3.11 -4.47 15.30
CA THR A 17 3.76 -3.36 16.01
C THR A 17 3.28 -2.00 15.51
N ALA A 18 3.15 -1.80 14.20
CA ALA A 18 2.65 -0.55 13.64
C ALA A 18 1.20 -0.26 14.10
N ILE A 19 0.34 -1.28 14.10
CA ILE A 19 -1.06 -1.16 14.54
C ILE A 19 -1.12 -0.82 16.03
N GLN A 20 -0.37 -1.53 16.87
CA GLN A 20 -0.31 -1.27 18.32
C GLN A 20 0.21 0.13 18.62
N SER A 21 1.09 0.67 17.77
CA SER A 21 1.62 2.04 17.88
C SER A 21 0.67 3.13 17.34
N GLY A 22 -0.52 2.76 16.86
CA GLY A 22 -1.54 3.70 16.40
C GLY A 22 -1.47 4.08 14.91
N ALA A 23 -0.81 3.27 14.07
CA ALA A 23 -0.80 3.52 12.62
C ALA A 23 -2.22 3.45 12.01
N SER A 24 -2.56 4.45 11.21
CA SER A 24 -3.81 4.52 10.43
C SER A 24 -3.65 3.81 9.07
N TYR A 25 -2.44 3.84 8.50
CA TYR A 25 -2.14 3.28 7.19
C TYR A 25 -0.89 2.39 7.21
N LEU A 26 -0.95 1.28 6.47
CA LEU A 26 0.14 0.32 6.29
C LEU A 26 0.57 0.32 4.82
N GLY A 27 1.84 0.61 4.55
CA GLY A 27 2.39 0.72 3.20
C GLY A 27 3.16 -0.52 2.76
N PHE A 28 2.85 -1.03 1.58
CA PHE A 28 3.46 -2.21 0.96
C PHE A 28 4.06 -1.84 -0.40
N VAL A 29 5.30 -2.25 -0.67
CA VAL A 29 6.04 -1.82 -1.88
C VAL A 29 5.96 -2.91 -2.95
N PHE A 30 5.50 -2.53 -4.15
CA PHE A 30 5.37 -3.39 -5.32
C PHE A 30 6.30 -2.99 -6.47
N ALA A 31 7.33 -2.19 -6.16
CA ALA A 31 8.38 -1.78 -7.09
C ALA A 31 9.74 -2.35 -6.64
N GLU A 32 10.77 -2.17 -7.46
CA GLU A 32 12.13 -2.63 -7.14
C GLU A 32 12.66 -1.97 -5.87
N SER A 33 12.90 -2.77 -4.83
CA SER A 33 13.19 -2.31 -3.47
C SER A 33 13.56 -3.50 -2.59
N PRO A 34 14.45 -3.34 -1.59
CA PRO A 34 14.67 -4.37 -0.57
C PRO A 34 13.42 -4.66 0.28
N ARG A 35 12.41 -3.79 0.22
CA ARG A 35 11.13 -3.90 0.93
C ARG A 35 9.99 -4.38 0.03
N LYS A 36 10.31 -4.89 -1.16
CA LYS A 36 9.32 -5.41 -2.12
C LYS A 36 8.62 -6.64 -1.52
N ILE A 37 7.30 -6.70 -1.69
CA ILE A 37 6.47 -7.80 -1.21
C ILE A 37 5.48 -8.25 -2.29
N THR A 38 5.11 -9.53 -2.28
CA THR A 38 4.11 -10.06 -3.21
C THR A 38 2.69 -9.73 -2.73
N PRO A 39 1.72 -9.57 -3.65
CA PRO A 39 0.36 -9.25 -3.24
C PRO A 39 -0.32 -10.37 -2.44
N GLU A 40 0.04 -11.63 -2.67
CA GLU A 40 -0.42 -12.79 -1.89
C GLU A 40 0.08 -12.71 -0.46
N ASN A 41 1.35 -12.31 -0.26
CA ASN A 41 1.91 -12.13 1.08
C ASN A 41 1.21 -10.98 1.81
N VAL A 42 0.95 -9.86 1.12
CA VAL A 42 0.16 -8.77 1.73
C VAL A 42 -1.20 -9.29 2.16
N ARG A 43 -1.91 -10.03 1.29
CA ARG A 43 -3.20 -10.61 1.63
C ARG A 43 -3.11 -11.50 2.86
N ALA A 44 -2.14 -12.42 2.92
CA ALA A 44 -1.96 -13.35 4.02
C ALA A 44 -1.62 -12.65 5.34
N LEU A 45 -0.75 -11.65 5.32
CA LEU A 45 -0.33 -10.93 6.52
C LEU A 45 -1.40 -9.98 7.09
N THR A 46 -2.39 -9.62 6.27
CA THR A 46 -3.38 -8.58 6.58
C THR A 46 -4.83 -9.08 6.64
N GLN A 47 -5.04 -10.39 6.78
CA GLN A 47 -6.39 -10.97 6.85
C GLN A 47 -7.20 -10.44 8.05
N ASP A 48 -6.54 -10.25 9.19
CA ASP A 48 -7.19 -9.89 10.47
C ASP A 48 -6.95 -8.43 10.87
N LEU A 49 -6.82 -7.51 9.89
CA LEU A 49 -6.63 -6.10 10.20
C LEU A 49 -7.89 -5.48 10.82
N PRO A 50 -7.75 -4.61 11.83
CA PRO A 50 -8.86 -3.78 12.28
C PRO A 50 -9.41 -2.91 11.14
N GLU A 51 -10.73 -2.77 11.03
CA GLU A 51 -11.39 -2.04 9.91
C GLU A 51 -10.89 -0.59 9.71
N LYS A 52 -10.44 0.04 10.80
CA LYS A 52 -9.90 1.40 10.81
C LYS A 52 -8.50 1.54 10.20
N VAL A 53 -7.79 0.44 9.98
CA VAL A 53 -6.43 0.44 9.43
C VAL A 53 -6.50 0.15 7.92
N LYS A 54 -5.85 1.00 7.12
CA LYS A 54 -5.95 0.96 5.66
C LYS A 54 -4.65 0.54 5.00
N LYS A 55 -4.75 -0.21 3.89
CA LYS A 55 -3.60 -0.73 3.13
C LYS A 55 -3.29 0.16 1.94
N VAL A 56 -2.02 0.52 1.79
CA VAL A 56 -1.52 1.38 0.72
C VAL A 56 -0.48 0.62 -0.09
N GLY A 57 -0.72 0.42 -1.38
CA GLY A 57 0.29 -0.10 -2.31
C GLY A 57 1.17 1.01 -2.86
N VAL A 58 2.48 0.84 -2.85
CA VAL A 58 3.46 1.79 -3.38
C VAL A 58 4.07 1.26 -4.67
N PHE A 59 3.96 2.05 -5.73
CA PHE A 59 4.38 1.71 -7.08
C PHE A 59 5.31 2.79 -7.64
N VAL A 60 6.15 2.41 -8.59
CA VAL A 60 7.02 3.33 -9.35
C VAL A 60 6.77 3.07 -10.82
N SER A 61 6.24 4.07 -11.53
CA SER A 61 5.87 4.01 -12.96
C SER A 61 5.20 2.69 -13.40
N PRO A 62 4.12 2.22 -12.73
CA PRO A 62 3.50 0.94 -13.04
C PRO A 62 2.69 1.00 -14.34
N THR A 63 2.30 -0.15 -14.89
CA THR A 63 1.15 -0.21 -15.82
C THR A 63 -0.15 -0.22 -15.02
N LYS A 64 -1.26 0.18 -15.64
CA LYS A 64 -2.58 0.04 -15.02
C LYS A 64 -2.89 -1.42 -14.72
N GLU A 65 -2.57 -2.27 -15.69
CA GLU A 65 -2.64 -3.74 -15.70
C GLU A 65 -2.33 -4.32 -14.33
N PHE A 66 -1.09 -3.99 -13.97
CA PHE A 66 -0.39 -4.43 -12.79
C PHE A 66 -0.98 -3.87 -11.49
N VAL A 67 -1.38 -2.59 -11.49
CA VAL A 67 -2.01 -1.97 -10.30
C VAL A 67 -3.36 -2.64 -10.02
N GLU A 68 -4.20 -2.84 -11.03
CA GLU A 68 -5.54 -3.44 -10.86
C GLU A 68 -5.45 -4.88 -10.35
N GLU A 69 -4.51 -5.66 -10.90
CA GLU A 69 -4.21 -7.01 -10.44
C GLU A 69 -3.81 -7.01 -8.95
N ILE A 70 -2.84 -6.16 -8.57
CA ILE A 70 -2.34 -6.10 -7.19
C ILE A 70 -3.42 -5.60 -6.22
N VAL A 71 -4.18 -4.57 -6.58
CA VAL A 71 -5.28 -4.07 -5.74
C VAL A 71 -6.27 -5.19 -5.44
N LYS A 72 -6.62 -6.00 -6.44
CA LYS A 72 -7.53 -7.13 -6.28
C LYS A 72 -6.95 -8.23 -5.39
N ILE A 73 -5.70 -8.64 -5.61
CA ILE A 73 -5.08 -9.74 -4.86
C ILE A 73 -4.78 -9.31 -3.42
N ALA A 74 -4.11 -8.18 -3.22
CA ALA A 74 -3.72 -7.67 -1.90
C ALA A 74 -4.87 -6.98 -1.13
N GLN A 75 -6.00 -6.76 -1.80
CA GLN A 75 -7.18 -6.07 -1.24
C GLN A 75 -6.81 -4.67 -0.74
N LEU A 76 -6.10 -3.89 -1.56
CA LEU A 76 -5.60 -2.57 -1.16
C LEU A 76 -6.74 -1.55 -1.08
N ASP A 77 -6.68 -0.66 -0.09
CA ASP A 77 -7.62 0.47 0.04
C ASP A 77 -7.15 1.67 -0.80
N PHE A 78 -5.83 1.86 -0.90
CA PHE A 78 -5.21 3.01 -1.59
C PHE A 78 -3.98 2.60 -2.42
N VAL A 79 -3.68 3.44 -3.40
CA VAL A 79 -2.51 3.32 -4.29
C VAL A 79 -1.70 4.61 -4.22
N GLN A 80 -0.39 4.48 -4.03
CA GLN A 80 0.60 5.56 -4.09
C GLN A 80 1.54 5.30 -5.27
N ILE A 81 1.62 6.25 -6.21
CA ILE A 81 2.44 6.16 -7.41
C ILE A 81 3.55 7.21 -7.35
N HIS A 82 4.80 6.79 -7.50
CA HIS A 82 5.95 7.65 -7.77
C HIS A 82 6.37 7.57 -9.25
N GLY A 83 6.90 8.67 -9.80
CA GLY A 83 7.40 8.74 -11.17
C GLY A 83 6.54 9.58 -12.12
N GLU A 84 6.99 9.69 -13.38
CA GLU A 84 6.30 10.46 -14.42
C GLU A 84 4.92 9.88 -14.71
N LYS A 85 3.90 10.73 -14.63
CA LYS A 85 2.52 10.36 -14.88
C LYS A 85 2.17 10.60 -16.35
N ASN A 86 2.08 9.54 -17.16
CA ASN A 86 1.16 9.50 -18.31
C ASN A 86 -0.20 8.92 -17.87
N PHE A 87 -0.70 9.36 -16.71
CA PHE A 87 -1.93 8.86 -16.06
C PHE A 87 -3.07 9.89 -16.12
N SER A 88 -3.18 10.66 -17.20
CA SER A 88 -4.36 11.51 -17.42
C SER A 88 -5.57 10.61 -17.66
N SER A 89 -6.53 10.62 -16.73
CA SER A 89 -7.81 9.88 -16.74
C SER A 89 -7.86 8.50 -16.07
N TRP A 90 -7.20 8.33 -14.90
CA TRP A 90 -7.47 7.18 -14.01
C TRP A 90 -7.89 7.67 -12.62
N MET A 91 -9.19 7.84 -12.40
CA MET A 91 -9.75 8.36 -11.16
C MET A 91 -10.15 7.24 -10.20
N PHE A 92 -9.16 6.60 -9.57
CA PHE A 92 -9.35 6.00 -8.24
C PHE A 92 -8.94 7.04 -7.20
N ARG A 93 -9.54 7.04 -6.00
CA ARG A 93 -9.25 8.02 -4.92
C ARG A 93 -7.75 8.01 -4.56
N LEU A 94 -6.98 8.85 -5.24
CA LEU A 94 -5.54 9.00 -5.09
C LEU A 94 -5.27 10.09 -4.05
N PHE A 95 -4.64 9.72 -2.93
CA PHE A 95 -3.95 10.69 -2.10
C PHE A 95 -2.63 11.01 -2.82
N GLU A 96 -2.51 12.21 -3.42
CA GLU A 96 -1.21 12.73 -3.81
C GLU A 96 -0.44 13.08 -2.54
N GLN A 97 0.52 12.26 -2.14
CA GLN A 97 1.63 12.77 -1.34
C GLN A 97 2.72 13.23 -2.30
N LYS A 98 2.73 14.55 -2.57
CA LYS A 98 3.98 15.22 -2.92
C LYS A 98 4.89 15.10 -1.71
N VAL A 99 6.06 14.50 -1.91
CA VAL A 99 7.17 14.61 -0.95
C VAL A 99 7.61 16.07 -0.92
#